data_AF-A0A067FQX8-F1
#
_entry.id   AF-A0A067FQX8-F1
#
_cell.length_a   1.000
_cell.length_b   1.000
_cell.length_c   1.000
_cell.angle_alpha   90.00
_cell.angle_beta   90.00
_cell.angle_gamma   90.00
#
_symmetry.space_group_name_H-M   'P 1'
#
loop_
_entity.id
_entity.type
_entity.pdbx_description
1 polymer ?
#
loop_
_entity_poly.entity_id
_entity_poly.type
_entity_poly.pdbx_seq_one_letter_code
_entity_poly.pdbx_strand_id
1 'polypeptide(L)'
;MGMGVKQLVVGLVPYAAMVAVQCVQVGITTLSKAAISQGATPLILAVYADAIASLILLPLSFFLNRKNRPPLTFALLCKVFILSLIGITLMQICVYTGVSFSSPTLASATNNLIPAFTFLLAVIF
;
A
#
# COMPACT_ATOMS: atom_id res chain seq x y z
N MET A 1 -13.09 -22.36 -25.44
CA MET A 1 -12.07 -22.34 -24.37
C MET A 1 -12.70 -22.95 -23.12
N GLY A 2 -12.30 -24.17 -22.76
CA GLY A 2 -13.02 -25.04 -21.81
C GLY A 2 -13.14 -24.47 -20.40
N MET A 3 -14.26 -24.78 -19.74
CA MET A 3 -14.63 -24.31 -18.39
C MET A 3 -13.52 -24.55 -17.34
N GLY A 4 -12.73 -25.62 -17.50
CA GLY A 4 -11.58 -25.93 -16.63
C GLY A 4 -10.39 -24.98 -16.79
N VAL A 5 -10.10 -24.47 -18.00
CA VAL A 5 -9.00 -23.50 -18.22
C VAL A 5 -9.36 -22.15 -17.58
N LYS A 6 -10.63 -21.74 -17.66
CA LYS A 6 -11.09 -20.51 -17.00
C LYS A 6 -10.96 -20.60 -15.47
N GLN A 7 -11.33 -21.73 -14.87
CA GLN A 7 -11.17 -21.96 -13.43
C GLN A 7 -9.70 -21.94 -13.00
N LEU A 8 -8.81 -22.56 -13.77
CA LEU A 8 -7.38 -22.59 -13.49
C LEU A 8 -6.73 -21.20 -13.62
N VAL A 9 -7.10 -20.42 -14.65
CA VAL A 9 -6.65 -19.04 -14.81
C VAL A 9 -7.15 -18.16 -13.67
N VAL A 10 -8.43 -18.26 -13.29
CA VAL A 10 -9.00 -17.50 -12.16
C VAL A 10 -8.31 -17.85 -10.83
N GLY A 11 -7.94 -19.11 -10.63
CA GLY A 11 -7.16 -19.54 -9.47
C GLY A 11 -5.73 -19.00 -9.45
N LEU A 12 -5.09 -18.82 -10.62
CA LEU A 12 -3.70 -18.36 -10.72
C LEU A 12 -3.53 -16.83 -10.59
N VAL A 13 -4.55 -16.07 -11.02
CA VAL A 13 -4.56 -14.59 -10.95
C VAL A 13 -4.18 -14.03 -9.58
N PRO A 14 -4.77 -14.46 -8.44
CA PRO A 14 -4.41 -13.91 -7.12
C PRO A 14 -2.95 -14.21 -6.73
N TYR A 15 -2.39 -15.36 -7.11
CA TYR A 15 -0.98 -15.67 -6.86
C TYR A 15 -0.06 -14.77 -7.68
N ALA A 16 -0.34 -14.61 -8.97
CA ALA A 16 0.43 -13.70 -9.83
C ALA A 16 0.35 -12.25 -9.34
N ALA A 17 -0.85 -11.81 -8.93
CA ALA A 17 -1.04 -10.49 -8.32
C ALA A 17 -0.23 -10.32 -7.04
N MET A 18 -0.18 -11.35 -6.18
CA MET A 18 0.58 -11.26 -4.93
C MET A 18 2.09 -11.21 -5.16
N VAL A 19 2.60 -11.98 -6.13
CA VAL A 19 4.02 -11.88 -6.54
C VAL A 19 4.32 -10.47 -7.04
N ALA A 20 3.45 -9.90 -7.88
CA ALA A 20 3.63 -8.53 -8.37
C ALA A 20 3.64 -7.50 -7.22
N VAL A 21 2.73 -7.61 -6.25
CA VAL A 21 2.69 -6.75 -5.07
C VAL A 21 4.00 -6.85 -4.27
N GLN A 22 4.52 -8.06 -4.04
CA GLN A 22 5.78 -8.24 -3.31
C GLN A 22 6.97 -7.64 -4.07
N CYS A 23 7.03 -7.79 -5.40
CA CYS A 23 8.06 -7.14 -6.23
C CYS A 23 7.99 -5.62 -6.13
N VAL A 24 6.79 -5.05 -6.24
CA VAL A 24 6.57 -3.59 -6.09
C VAL A 24 6.98 -3.13 -4.69
N GLN A 25 6.60 -3.86 -3.64
CA GLN A 25 6.93 -3.52 -2.27
C GLN A 25 8.45 -3.48 -2.02
N VAL A 26 9.19 -4.49 -2.48
CA VAL A 26 10.66 -4.52 -2.38
C VAL A 26 11.30 -3.40 -3.21
N GLY A 27 10.74 -3.12 -4.39
CA GLY A 27 11.18 -2.02 -5.24
C GLY A 27 11.04 -0.67 -4.53
N ILE A 28 9.87 -0.40 -3.94
CA ILE A 28 9.61 0.82 -3.17
C ILE A 28 10.59 0.94 -2.01
N THR A 29 10.74 -0.09 -1.16
CA THR A 29 11.65 0.00 0.01
C THR A 29 13.11 0.18 -0.39
N THR A 30 13.54 -0.42 -1.50
CA THR A 30 14.91 -0.26 -2.03
C THR A 30 15.13 1.15 -2.57
N LEU A 31 14.20 1.67 -3.37
CA LEU A 31 14.26 3.05 -3.89
C LEU A 31 14.21 4.07 -2.76
N SER A 32 13.32 3.89 -1.78
CA SER A 32 13.25 4.72 -0.58
C SER A 32 14.58 4.73 0.16
N LYS A 33 15.20 3.56 0.37
CA LYS A 33 16.52 3.49 1.01
C LYS A 33 17.60 4.24 0.22
N ALA A 34 17.61 4.07 -1.10
CA ALA A 34 18.55 4.77 -1.98
C ALA A 34 18.36 6.29 -1.91
N ALA A 35 17.12 6.79 -1.96
CA ALA A 35 16.81 8.20 -1.86
C ALA A 35 17.20 8.79 -0.49
N ILE A 36 16.89 8.08 0.60
CA ILE A 36 17.24 8.52 1.96
C ILE A 36 18.75 8.53 2.16
N SER A 37 19.48 7.55 1.60
CA SER A 37 20.94 7.52 1.65
C SER A 37 21.61 8.71 0.93
N GLN A 38 20.92 9.33 -0.01
CA GLN A 38 21.34 10.56 -0.69
C GLN A 38 20.89 11.85 0.03
N GLY A 39 20.32 11.72 1.23
CA GLY A 39 19.91 12.85 2.09
C GLY A 39 18.42 13.21 2.04
N ALA A 40 17.57 12.42 1.39
CA ALA A 40 16.13 12.67 1.38
C ALA A 40 15.48 12.33 2.73
N THR A 41 14.65 13.24 3.25
CA THR A 41 13.88 12.99 4.47
C THR A 41 12.70 12.04 4.19
N PRO A 42 12.44 11.02 5.04
CA PRO A 42 11.31 10.08 4.89
C PRO A 42 9.95 10.75 4.70
N LEU A 43 9.71 11.86 5.41
CA LEU A 43 8.47 12.63 5.34
C LEU A 43 8.29 13.28 3.97
N ILE A 44 9.35 13.86 3.40
CA ILE A 44 9.29 14.50 2.09
C ILE A 44 8.98 13.43 1.03
N LEU A 45 9.64 12.28 1.11
CA LEU A 45 9.41 11.17 0.20
C LEU A 45 7.93 10.71 0.22
N ALA A 46 7.35 10.54 1.41
CA ALA A 46 5.95 10.14 1.57
C ALA A 46 5.00 11.18 0.97
N VAL A 47 5.14 12.46 1.36
CA VAL A 47 4.25 13.53 0.89
C VAL A 47 4.26 13.66 -0.63
N TYR A 48 5.44 13.61 -1.26
CA TYR A 48 5.53 13.68 -2.73
C TYR A 48 4.91 12.46 -3.41
N ALA A 49 5.16 11.25 -2.90
CA ALA A 49 4.59 10.04 -3.46
C ALA A 49 3.04 10.05 -3.39
N ASP A 50 2.48 10.38 -2.23
CA ASP A 50 1.03 10.43 -2.02
C ASP A 50 0.36 11.58 -2.79
N ALA A 51 1.03 12.72 -2.94
CA ALA A 51 0.54 13.83 -3.77
C ALA A 51 0.45 13.44 -5.25
N ILE A 52 1.48 12.78 -5.79
CA ILE A 52 1.50 12.29 -7.16
C ILE A 52 0.46 11.18 -7.35
N ALA A 53 0.36 10.23 -6.41
CA ALA A 53 -0.63 9.18 -6.44
C ALA A 53 -2.05 9.74 -6.47
N SER A 54 -2.34 10.73 -5.63
CA SER A 54 -3.62 11.44 -5.60
C SER A 54 -3.90 12.16 -6.92
N LEU A 55 -2.92 12.86 -7.49
CA LEU A 55 -3.05 13.55 -8.78
C LEU A 55 -3.39 12.59 -9.94
N ILE A 56 -2.88 11.36 -9.91
CA ILE A 56 -3.14 10.33 -10.92
C ILE A 56 -4.47 9.62 -10.67
N LEU A 57 -4.77 9.28 -9.41
CA LEU A 57 -5.98 8.55 -9.03
C LEU A 57 -7.24 9.40 -9.15
N LEU A 58 -7.17 10.71 -8.89
CA LEU A 58 -8.31 11.62 -8.97
C LEU A 58 -8.97 11.63 -10.37
N PRO A 59 -8.25 11.90 -11.48
CA PRO A 59 -8.83 11.86 -12.83
C PRO A 59 -9.24 10.44 -13.21
N LEU A 60 -8.43 9.44 -12.88
CA LEU A 60 -8.72 8.04 -13.20
C LEU A 60 -10.04 7.57 -12.56
N SER A 61 -10.26 7.92 -11.30
CA SER A 61 -11.51 7.66 -10.57
C SER A 61 -12.70 8.38 -11.21
N PHE A 62 -12.50 9.63 -11.66
CA PHE A 62 -13.56 10.39 -12.34
C PHE A 62 -14.01 9.72 -13.64
N PHE A 63 -13.07 9.21 -14.45
CA PHE A 63 -13.35 8.54 -15.73
C PHE A 63 -13.93 7.13 -15.56
N LEU A 64 -13.35 6.29 -14.68
CA LEU A 64 -13.76 4.89 -14.52
C LEU A 64 -15.12 4.74 -13.83
N ASN A 65 -15.38 5.52 -12.77
CA ASN A 65 -16.53 5.31 -11.89
C ASN A 65 -17.65 6.33 -12.11
N ARG A 66 -17.83 6.81 -13.35
CA ARG A 66 -18.85 7.82 -13.67
C ARG A 66 -20.29 7.37 -13.38
N LYS A 67 -20.56 6.07 -13.42
CA LYS A 67 -21.94 5.51 -13.40
C LYS A 67 -22.41 4.98 -12.03
N ASN A 68 -21.50 4.62 -11.12
CA ASN A 68 -21.81 4.06 -9.80
C ASN A 68 -21.04 4.83 -8.72
N ARG A 69 -21.46 6.07 -8.41
CA ARG A 69 -20.82 6.89 -7.37
C ARG A 69 -21.60 6.77 -6.06
N PRO A 70 -21.03 6.17 -5.01
CA PRO A 70 -21.60 6.30 -3.68
C PRO A 70 -21.56 7.78 -3.24
N PRO A 71 -22.55 8.25 -2.47
CA PRO A 71 -22.59 9.63 -2.01
C PRO A 71 -21.40 9.92 -1.08
N LEU A 72 -20.52 10.84 -1.49
CA LEU A 72 -19.45 11.35 -0.65
C LEU A 72 -20.00 12.43 0.28
N THR A 73 -20.23 12.07 1.54
CA THR A 73 -20.57 13.05 2.58
C THR A 73 -19.30 13.65 3.19
N PHE A 74 -19.37 14.92 3.61
CA PHE A 74 -18.24 15.59 4.27
C PHE A 74 -17.75 14.82 5.51
N ALA A 75 -18.68 14.24 6.28
CA ALA A 75 -18.35 13.41 7.43
C ALA A 75 -17.53 12.17 7.06
N LEU A 76 -17.85 11.49 5.95
CA LEU A 76 -17.10 10.34 5.46
C LEU A 76 -15.71 10.75 4.99
N LEU A 77 -15.60 11.88 4.27
CA LEU A 77 -14.31 12.44 3.87
C LEU A 77 -13.43 12.75 5.08
N CYS A 78 -13.97 13.40 6.12
CA CYS A 78 -13.23 13.67 7.35
C CYS A 78 -12.78 12.38 8.04
N LYS A 79 -13.65 11.36 8.13
CA LYS A 79 -13.30 10.06 8.72
C LYS A 79 -12.15 9.37 7.98
N VAL A 80 -12.23 9.29 6.65
CA VAL A 80 -11.18 8.67 5.83
C VAL A 80 -9.89 9.49 5.88
N PHE A 81 -9.98 10.82 5.89
CA PHE A 81 -8.83 11.71 6.00
C PHE A 81 -8.08 11.50 7.32
N ILE A 82 -8.80 11.51 8.45
CA ILE A 82 -8.19 11.30 9.77
C ILE A 82 -7.59 9.89 9.86
N LEU A 83 -8.30 8.87 9.35
CA LEU A 83 -7.81 7.50 9.34
C LEU A 83 -6.53 7.35 8.48
N SER A 84 -6.48 8.02 7.32
CA SER A 84 -5.30 8.01 6.46
C SER A 84 -4.12 8.75 7.10
N LEU A 85 -4.38 9.91 7.71
CA LEU A 85 -3.35 10.74 8.32
C LEU A 85 -2.70 10.06 9.53
N ILE A 86 -3.50 9.45 10.40
CA ILE A 86 -2.99 8.81 11.61
C ILE A 86 -2.52 7.38 11.32
N GLY A 87 -3.26 6.63 10.51
CA GLY A 87 -2.94 5.24 10.21
C GLY A 87 -1.85 5.14 9.15
N ILE A 88 -2.18 5.48 7.90
CA ILE A 88 -1.33 5.20 6.74
C ILE A 88 -0.06 6.04 6.76
N THR A 89 -0.15 7.35 6.95
CA THR A 89 1.01 8.24 6.92
C THR A 89 2.01 7.91 8.02
N LEU A 90 1.53 7.63 9.24
CA LEU A 90 2.40 7.25 10.35
C LEU A 90 3.10 5.92 10.07
N MET A 91 2.36 4.92 9.60
CA MET A 91 2.90 3.61 9.21
C MET A 91 4.00 3.76 8.14
N GLN A 92 3.74 4.55 7.09
CA GLN A 92 4.68 4.78 5.99
C GLN A 92 5.97 5.48 6.46
N ILE A 93 5.84 6.50 7.30
CA ILE A 93 7.00 7.18 7.91
C ILE A 93 7.81 6.20 8.76
N CYS A 94 7.16 5.37 9.59
CA CYS A 94 7.83 4.34 10.38
C CYS A 94 8.56 3.33 9.48
N VAL A 95 7.95 2.89 8.38
CA VAL A 95 8.59 1.96 7.43
C VAL A 95 9.82 2.60 6.79
N TYR A 96 9.70 3.81 6.24
CA TYR A 96 10.84 4.49 5.60
C TYR A 96 11.98 4.79 6.59
N THR A 97 11.62 5.21 7.81
CA THR A 97 12.60 5.44 8.88
C THR A 97 13.27 4.13 9.29
N GLY A 98 12.50 3.06 9.50
CA GLY A 98 13.00 1.73 9.82
C GLY A 98 13.95 1.20 8.74
N VAL A 99 13.58 1.34 7.46
CA VAL A 99 14.43 0.97 6.32
C VAL A 99 15.72 1.80 6.24
N SER A 100 15.68 3.07 6.65
CA SER A 100 16.89 3.92 6.74
C SER A 100 17.92 3.36 7.71
N PHE A 101 17.47 2.86 8.87
CA PHE A 101 18.36 2.25 9.88
C PHE A 101 18.65 0.77 9.60
N SER A 102 17.91 0.13 8.69
CA SER A 102 18.00 -1.30 8.44
C SER A 102 18.19 -1.61 6.95
N SER A 103 17.62 -2.70 6.44
CA SER A 103 17.72 -3.11 5.04
C SER A 103 16.33 -3.36 4.43
N PRO A 104 16.17 -3.22 3.10
CA PRO A 104 14.92 -3.54 2.42
C PRO A 104 14.50 -5.00 2.69
N THR A 105 15.47 -5.92 2.74
CA THR A 105 15.26 -7.34 3.06
C THR A 105 14.67 -7.53 4.46
N LEU A 106 15.19 -6.82 5.47
CA LEU A 106 14.66 -6.89 6.84
C LEU A 106 13.20 -6.42 6.85
N ALA A 107 12.91 -5.28 6.22
CA ALA A 107 11.55 -4.75 6.14
C ALA A 107 10.58 -5.74 5.47
N SER A 108 11.01 -6.41 4.40
CA SER A 108 10.21 -7.47 3.76
C SER A 108 10.00 -8.68 4.66
N ALA A 109 11.00 -9.09 5.44
CA ALA A 109 10.86 -10.18 6.40
C ALA A 109 9.89 -9.83 7.53
N THR A 110 9.93 -8.60 8.05
CA THR A 110 9.01 -8.11 9.08
C THR A 110 7.55 -8.11 8.60
N ASN A 111 7.32 -7.89 7.30
CA ASN A 111 5.97 -7.91 6.72
C ASN A 111 5.28 -9.28 6.87
N ASN A 112 6.04 -10.37 6.99
CA ASN A 112 5.50 -11.71 7.23
C ASN A 112 4.88 -11.87 8.64
N LEU A 113 5.12 -10.92 9.55
CA LEU A 113 4.50 -10.90 10.88
C LEU A 113 3.07 -10.33 10.83
N ILE A 114 2.67 -9.63 9.76
CA ILE A 114 1.33 -9.03 9.67
C ILE A 114 0.23 -10.07 9.92
N PRO A 115 0.20 -11.24 9.24
CA PRO A 115 -0.83 -12.25 9.50
C PRO A 115 -0.79 -12.76 10.94
N ALA A 116 0.40 -12.94 11.53
CA ALA A 116 0.55 -13.40 12.91
C ALA A 116 -0.07 -12.42 13.91
N PHE A 117 0.20 -11.12 13.76
CA PHE A 117 -0.46 -10.09 14.57
C PHE A 117 -1.96 -10.04 14.30
N THR A 118 -2.40 -10.15 13.04
CA THR A 118 -3.84 -10.17 12.71
C THR A 118 -4.56 -11.32 13.41
N PHE A 119 -4.00 -12.53 13.41
CA PHE A 119 -4.59 -13.67 14.12
C PHE A 119 -4.60 -13.45 15.63
N LEU A 120 -3.54 -12.91 16.20
CA LEU A 120 -3.47 -12.62 17.63
C LEU A 120 -4.55 -11.61 18.05
N LEU A 121 -4.73 -10.52 17.29
CA LEU A 121 -5.80 -9.57 17.53
C LEU A 121 -7.19 -10.23 17.38
N ALA A 122 -7.39 -11.06 16.35
CA ALA A 122 -8.66 -11.76 16.12
C ALA A 122 -9.02 -12.81 17.19
N VAL A 123 -8.05 -13.26 17.99
CA VAL A 123 -8.31 -14.13 19.16
C VAL A 123 -8.63 -13.32 20.41
N ILE A 124 -8.04 -12.13 20.54
CA ILE A 124 -8.23 -11.25 21.70
C ILE A 124 -9.56 -10.50 21.65
N PHE A 125 -10.05 -10.16 20.45
CA PHE A 125 -11.29 -9.43 20.20
C PHE A 125 -12.36 -10.31 19.57
#